data_AF-A0A921ISB4-F1
#
_entry.id   AF-A0A921ISB4-F1
#
_cell.length_a   1.000
_cell.length_b   1.000
_cell.length_c   1.000
_cell.angle_alpha   90.00
_cell.angle_beta   90.00
_cell.angle_gamma   90.00
#
_symmetry.space_group_name_H-M   'P 1'
#
loop_
_entity.id
_entity.type
_entity.pdbx_description
1 polymer ?
#
loop_
_entity_poly.entity_id
_entity_poly.type
_entity_poly.pdbx_seq_one_letter_code
_entity_poly.pdbx_strand_id
1 'polypeptide(L)'
;MAAIESLDGLSATELARELRACAGRMIANEPEDIVRLRARKLDTGREFSVWEYTIGYCMNLSDVASVLRDQAACAARGEEAGDVATLARTMERLCIWYAGQFETTGKMTDTEAILTRCAACFAGTDDADVFCDLARGLERYLVQLMFWVDRQLPWSAVSDLVHGYRLRQAASAE
;
A
#
# COMPACT_ATOMS: atom_id res chain seq x y z
N MET A 1 -2.03 0.76 17.24
CA MET A 1 -1.93 -0.07 16.02
C MET A 1 -1.77 -1.52 16.44
N ALA A 2 -2.14 -2.51 15.61
CA ALA A 2 -1.70 -3.87 15.89
C ALA A 2 -0.17 -3.82 15.98
N ALA A 3 0.40 -4.28 17.09
CA ALA A 3 1.85 -4.37 17.19
C ALA A 3 2.31 -5.25 16.03
N ILE A 4 3.26 -4.80 15.21
CA ILE A 4 3.82 -5.59 14.10
C ILE A 4 4.29 -6.96 14.58
N GLU A 5 4.71 -7.05 15.85
CA GLU A 5 5.02 -8.27 16.59
C GLU A 5 3.89 -9.32 16.58
N SER A 6 2.64 -8.92 16.32
CA SER A 6 1.48 -9.82 16.22
C SER A 6 1.24 -10.39 14.81
N LEU A 7 2.03 -9.99 13.81
CA LEU A 7 1.88 -10.46 12.43
C LEU A 7 2.62 -11.77 12.16
N ASP A 8 3.66 -12.06 12.94
CA ASP A 8 4.44 -13.28 12.81
C ASP A 8 3.58 -14.51 13.14
N GLY A 9 3.63 -15.50 12.25
CA GLY A 9 2.88 -16.74 12.39
C GLY A 9 1.41 -16.69 11.96
N LEU A 10 0.83 -15.52 11.66
CA LEU A 10 -0.57 -15.44 11.18
C LEU A 10 -0.75 -16.16 9.85
N SER A 11 -1.70 -17.09 9.74
CA SER A 11 -2.08 -17.69 8.47
C SER A 11 -2.55 -16.63 7.44
N ALA A 12 -2.63 -17.00 6.16
CA ALA A 12 -3.08 -16.10 5.10
C ALA A 12 -4.46 -15.45 5.41
N THR A 13 -5.41 -16.24 5.91
CA THR A 13 -6.75 -15.75 6.29
C THR A 13 -6.71 -14.83 7.52
N GLU A 14 -5.89 -15.15 8.53
CA GLU A 14 -5.73 -14.28 9.70
C GLU A 14 -5.07 -12.96 9.33
N LEU A 15 -4.03 -13.01 8.49
CA LEU A 15 -3.36 -11.83 7.97
C LEU A 15 -4.32 -10.98 7.14
N ALA A 16 -5.12 -11.58 6.25
CA ALA A 16 -6.13 -10.86 5.47
C ALA A 16 -7.12 -10.10 6.35
N ARG A 17 -7.52 -10.69 7.48
CA ARG A 17 -8.40 -10.06 8.48
C ARG A 17 -7.68 -8.90 9.19
N GLU A 18 -6.45 -9.12 9.62
CA GLU A 18 -5.67 -8.09 10.30
C GLU A 18 -5.33 -6.90 9.40
N LEU A 19 -5.06 -7.12 8.11
CA LEU A 19 -4.85 -6.05 7.13
C LEU A 19 -6.11 -5.18 6.99
N ARG A 20 -7.28 -5.80 6.92
CA ARG A 20 -8.58 -5.09 6.91
C ARG A 20 -8.83 -4.33 8.21
N ALA A 21 -8.53 -4.95 9.36
CA ALA A 21 -8.65 -4.28 10.65
C ALA A 21 -7.66 -3.11 10.77
N CYS A 22 -6.46 -3.25 10.23
CA CYS A 22 -5.45 -2.20 10.18
C CYS A 22 -5.94 -1.02 9.36
N ALA A 23 -6.41 -1.28 8.13
CA ALA A 23 -7.04 -0.25 7.29
C ALA A 23 -8.22 0.42 8.02
N GLY A 24 -9.09 -0.35 8.69
CA GLY A 24 -10.19 0.20 9.47
C GLY A 24 -9.74 1.14 10.60
N ARG A 25 -8.67 0.77 11.32
CA ARG A 25 -8.07 1.64 12.36
C ARG A 25 -7.46 2.90 11.77
N MET A 26 -6.84 2.80 10.60
CA MET A 26 -6.22 3.93 9.92
C MET A 26 -7.21 5.01 9.50
N ILE A 27 -8.52 4.73 9.43
CA ILE A 27 -9.53 5.77 9.13
C ILE A 27 -9.45 6.94 10.13
N ALA A 28 -9.21 6.65 11.41
CA ALA A 28 -9.18 7.65 12.48
C ALA A 28 -7.79 7.86 13.09
N ASN A 29 -6.82 6.97 12.82
CA ASN A 29 -5.54 6.96 13.50
C ASN A 29 -4.40 7.01 12.48
N GLU A 30 -3.50 7.99 12.63
CA GLU A 30 -2.30 8.09 11.80
C GLU A 30 -1.39 6.86 12.02
N PRO A 31 -0.92 6.19 10.96
CA PRO A 31 0.07 5.12 11.07
C PRO A 31 1.41 5.63 11.59
N GLU A 32 2.10 4.82 12.41
CA GLU A 32 3.43 5.16 12.95
C GLU A 32 4.48 5.33 11.84
N ASP A 33 4.36 4.57 10.74
CA ASP A 33 5.19 4.77 9.54
C ASP A 33 5.14 6.21 9.01
N ILE A 34 3.99 6.87 9.10
CA ILE A 34 3.82 8.27 8.65
C ILE A 34 4.52 9.22 9.62
N VAL A 35 4.41 8.98 10.93
CA VAL A 35 5.11 9.75 11.97
C VAL A 35 6.62 9.68 11.76
N ARG A 36 7.16 8.46 11.59
CA ARG A 36 8.59 8.24 11.35
C ARG A 36 9.07 8.87 10.04
N LEU A 37 8.30 8.70 8.97
CA LEU A 37 8.64 9.26 7.66
C LEU A 37 8.63 10.80 7.68
N ARG A 38 7.70 11.42 8.42
CA ARG A 38 7.69 12.87 8.64
C ARG A 38 8.93 13.34 9.40
N ALA A 39 9.32 12.64 10.47
CA ALA A 39 10.50 13.00 11.27
C ALA A 39 11.80 12.97 10.46
N ARG A 40 12.02 11.93 9.65
CA ARG A 40 13.23 11.77 8.82
C ARG A 40 13.38 12.84 7.74
N LYS A 41 12.29 13.38 7.23
CA LYS A 41 12.33 14.32 6.09
C LYS A 41 13.07 15.60 6.40
N LEU A 42 13.04 16.04 7.65
CA LEU A 42 13.82 17.17 8.16
C LEU A 42 15.33 16.97 7.96
N ASP A 43 15.81 15.72 7.89
CA ASP A 43 17.23 15.40 7.82
C ASP A 43 17.78 15.32 6.38
N THR A 44 16.93 15.14 5.36
CA THR A 44 17.38 14.77 3.99
C THR A 44 17.13 15.84 2.92
N GLY A 45 16.26 16.83 3.16
CA GLY A 45 15.91 17.88 2.20
C GLY A 45 15.25 17.38 0.91
N ARG A 46 14.77 16.12 0.89
CA ARG A 46 14.05 15.49 -0.23
C ARG A 46 12.58 15.26 0.13
N GLU A 47 11.92 16.25 0.73
CA GLU A 47 10.60 16.02 1.35
C GLU A 47 9.54 15.61 0.32
N PHE A 48 9.54 16.23 -0.85
CA PHE A 48 8.52 16.02 -1.88
C PHE A 48 8.65 14.66 -2.59
N SER A 49 9.83 14.34 -3.13
CA SER A 49 10.02 13.12 -3.93
C SER A 49 9.80 11.84 -3.13
N VAL A 50 10.19 11.80 -1.86
CA VAL A 50 9.97 10.61 -1.02
C VAL A 50 8.48 10.35 -0.80
N TRP A 51 7.65 11.40 -0.63
CA TRP A 51 6.20 11.24 -0.52
C TRP A 51 5.62 10.76 -1.85
N GLU A 52 6.01 11.38 -2.95
CA GLU A 52 5.55 11.03 -4.29
C GLU A 52 5.86 9.57 -4.66
N TYR A 53 7.09 9.10 -4.46
CA TYR A 53 7.44 7.69 -4.65
C TYR A 53 6.61 6.76 -3.76
N THR A 54 6.40 7.13 -2.50
CA THR A 54 5.64 6.30 -1.55
C THR A 54 4.17 6.19 -1.95
N ILE A 55 3.55 7.26 -2.47
CA ILE A 55 2.20 7.23 -3.05
C ILE A 55 2.19 6.27 -4.25
N GLY A 56 3.16 6.42 -5.16
CA GLY A 56 3.30 5.57 -6.32
C GLY A 56 3.43 4.10 -5.95
N TYR A 57 4.20 3.77 -4.91
CA TYR A 57 4.32 2.39 -4.44
C TYR A 57 3.02 1.82 -3.89
N CYS A 58 2.29 2.60 -3.10
CA CYS A 58 0.99 2.17 -2.58
C CYS A 58 0.00 1.89 -3.71
N MET A 59 -0.12 2.82 -4.66
CA MET A 59 -1.04 2.72 -5.80
C MET A 59 -0.68 1.57 -6.74
N ASN A 60 0.58 1.49 -7.17
CA ASN A 60 1.01 0.47 -8.12
C ASN A 60 0.85 -0.94 -7.56
N LEU A 61 1.22 -1.16 -6.29
CA LEU A 61 1.05 -2.47 -5.67
C LEU A 61 -0.43 -2.80 -5.43
N SER A 62 -1.27 -1.84 -5.03
CA SER A 62 -2.71 -2.10 -4.89
C SER A 62 -3.38 -2.45 -6.23
N ASP A 63 -2.99 -1.77 -7.31
CA ASP A 63 -3.56 -2.01 -8.63
C ASP A 63 -3.16 -3.38 -9.17
N VAL A 64 -1.87 -3.73 -9.08
CA VAL A 64 -1.40 -5.06 -9.49
C VAL A 64 -2.03 -6.15 -8.60
N ALA A 65 -2.20 -5.91 -7.30
CA ALA A 65 -2.89 -6.85 -6.43
C ALA A 65 -4.34 -7.08 -6.86
N SER A 66 -5.05 -6.01 -7.24
CA SER A 66 -6.42 -6.09 -7.77
C SER A 66 -6.50 -6.86 -9.08
N VAL A 67 -5.57 -6.63 -10.00
CA VAL A 67 -5.52 -7.36 -11.28
C VAL A 67 -5.28 -8.84 -11.05
N LEU A 68 -4.27 -9.20 -10.26
CA LEU A 68 -3.95 -10.61 -9.99
C LEU A 68 -5.09 -11.31 -9.25
N ARG A 69 -5.78 -10.62 -8.34
CA ARG A 69 -6.99 -11.12 -7.68
C ARG A 69 -8.12 -11.41 -8.68
N ASP A 70 -8.37 -10.49 -9.61
CA ASP A 70 -9.39 -10.68 -10.64
C ASP A 70 -9.06 -11.90 -11.52
N GLN A 71 -7.81 -12.02 -11.96
CA GLN A 71 -7.33 -13.17 -12.73
C GLN A 71 -7.48 -14.49 -11.97
N ALA A 72 -7.15 -14.52 -10.67
CA ALA A 72 -7.34 -15.70 -9.84
C ALA A 72 -8.82 -16.09 -9.74
N ALA A 73 -9.70 -15.11 -9.60
CA ALA A 73 -11.15 -15.34 -9.53
C ALA A 73 -11.70 -15.85 -10.87
N CYS A 74 -11.26 -15.30 -12.01
CA CYS A 74 -11.64 -15.78 -13.34
C CYS A 74 -11.14 -17.22 -13.59
N ALA A 75 -9.90 -17.53 -13.22
CA ALA A 75 -9.34 -18.87 -13.32
C ALA A 75 -10.13 -19.88 -12.47
N ALA A 76 -10.50 -19.52 -11.24
CA ALA A 76 -11.31 -20.36 -10.35
C ALA A 76 -12.72 -20.66 -10.92
N ARG A 77 -13.29 -19.72 -11.69
CA ARG A 77 -14.57 -19.90 -12.40
C ARG A 77 -14.44 -20.63 -13.74
N GLY A 78 -13.22 -20.92 -14.19
CA GLY A 78 -12.96 -21.54 -15.50
C GLY A 78 -13.20 -20.59 -16.68
N GLU A 79 -13.22 -19.28 -16.45
CA GLU A 79 -13.43 -18.26 -17.49
C GLU A 79 -12.15 -17.97 -18.28
N GLU A 80 -10.99 -18.16 -17.65
CA GLU A 80 -9.67 -17.97 -18.25
C GLU A 80 -8.72 -19.11 -17.83
N ALA A 81 -7.72 -19.39 -18.68
CA ALA A 81 -6.64 -20.29 -18.29
C ALA A 81 -5.73 -19.60 -17.26
N GLY A 82 -5.43 -20.29 -16.16
CA GLY A 82 -4.56 -19.73 -15.13
C GLY A 82 -4.31 -20.72 -14.00
N ASP A 83 -3.17 -20.55 -13.33
CA ASP A 83 -2.77 -21.35 -12.17
C ASP A 83 -2.59 -20.42 -10.96
N VAL A 84 -3.37 -20.64 -9.91
CA VAL A 84 -3.33 -19.83 -8.68
C VAL A 84 -1.94 -19.85 -8.07
N ALA A 85 -1.24 -21.00 -8.10
CA ALA A 85 0.10 -21.09 -7.55
C ALA A 85 1.10 -20.18 -8.31
N THR A 86 0.91 -19.98 -9.61
CA THR A 86 1.71 -19.04 -10.42
C THR A 86 1.40 -17.58 -10.07
N LEU A 87 0.13 -17.23 -9.90
CA LEU A 87 -0.27 -15.89 -9.45
C LEU A 87 0.24 -15.60 -8.04
N ALA A 88 0.20 -16.60 -7.16
CA ALA A 88 0.71 -16.53 -5.79
C ALA A 88 2.22 -16.26 -5.73
N ARG A 89 3.02 -16.99 -6.54
CA ARG A 89 4.48 -16.70 -6.70
C ARG A 89 4.75 -15.30 -7.25
N THR A 90 3.87 -14.80 -8.12
CA THR A 90 4.00 -13.43 -8.65
C THR A 90 3.77 -12.41 -7.55
N MET A 91 2.71 -12.60 -6.76
CA MET A 91 2.39 -11.73 -5.62
C MET A 91 3.46 -11.76 -4.53
N GLU A 92 4.01 -12.94 -4.23
CA GLU A 92 5.17 -13.09 -3.33
C GLU A 92 6.34 -12.20 -3.78
N ARG A 93 6.74 -12.31 -5.05
CA ARG A 93 7.86 -11.52 -5.60
C ARG A 93 7.60 -10.03 -5.57
N LEU A 94 6.36 -9.62 -5.85
CA LEU A 94 5.95 -8.22 -5.75
C LEU A 94 6.04 -7.71 -4.31
N CYS A 95 5.53 -8.48 -3.35
CA CYS A 95 5.60 -8.12 -1.93
C CYS A 95 7.05 -7.95 -1.46
N ILE A 96 7.96 -8.88 -1.82
CA ILE A 96 9.39 -8.79 -1.50
C ILE A 96 10.01 -7.53 -2.12
N TRP A 97 9.74 -7.29 -3.42
CA TRP A 97 10.31 -6.14 -4.12
C TRP A 97 9.85 -4.81 -3.51
N TYR A 98 8.55 -4.66 -3.25
CA TYR A 98 8.00 -3.46 -2.64
C TYR A 98 8.42 -3.29 -1.18
N ALA A 99 8.56 -4.37 -0.40
CA ALA A 99 9.11 -4.29 0.96
C ALA A 99 10.46 -3.56 0.95
N GLY A 100 11.36 -3.94 0.04
CA GLY A 100 12.65 -3.26 -0.13
C GLY A 100 12.52 -1.79 -0.59
N GLN A 101 11.50 -1.44 -1.38
CA GLN A 101 11.24 -0.03 -1.73
C GLN A 101 10.77 0.78 -0.51
N PHE A 102 9.88 0.22 0.30
CA PHE A 102 9.38 0.85 1.52
C PHE A 102 10.46 0.96 2.60
N GLU A 103 11.38 -0.01 2.69
CA GLU A 103 12.57 0.05 3.55
C GLU A 103 13.51 1.19 3.10
N THR A 104 13.94 1.18 1.84
CA THR A 104 14.99 2.08 1.33
C THR A 104 14.52 3.52 1.20
N THR A 105 13.37 3.73 0.56
CA THR A 105 12.82 5.06 0.27
C THR A 105 12.02 5.59 1.46
N GLY A 106 11.09 4.77 1.98
CA GLY A 106 10.15 5.17 3.02
C GLY A 106 10.66 5.01 4.45
N LYS A 107 11.63 4.11 4.72
CA LYS A 107 11.88 3.58 6.08
C LYS A 107 10.57 3.23 6.82
N MET A 108 9.62 2.70 6.07
CA MET A 108 8.30 2.34 6.58
C MET A 108 8.37 0.93 7.14
N THR A 109 8.98 0.78 8.32
CA THR A 109 9.28 -0.50 8.97
C THR A 109 8.03 -1.36 9.16
N ASP A 110 6.88 -0.76 9.44
CA ASP A 110 5.66 -1.55 9.67
C ASP A 110 5.14 -2.11 8.33
N THR A 111 5.15 -1.27 7.30
CA THR A 111 4.79 -1.65 5.93
C THR A 111 5.73 -2.71 5.38
N GLU A 112 7.04 -2.58 5.61
CA GLU A 112 8.05 -3.57 5.24
C GLU A 112 7.76 -4.94 5.88
N ALA A 113 7.50 -4.96 7.19
CA ALA A 113 7.18 -6.19 7.91
C ALA A 113 5.86 -6.82 7.43
N ILE A 114 4.84 -6.00 7.19
CA ILE A 114 3.55 -6.43 6.62
C ILE A 114 3.76 -7.09 5.25
N LEU A 115 4.52 -6.45 4.36
CA LEU A 115 4.77 -6.98 3.02
C LEU A 115 5.62 -8.25 3.06
N THR A 116 6.59 -8.33 3.96
CA THR A 116 7.38 -9.54 4.20
C THR A 116 6.48 -10.70 4.65
N ARG A 117 5.53 -10.45 5.57
CA ARG A 117 4.57 -11.47 6.00
C ARG A 117 3.59 -11.84 4.88
N CYS A 118 3.13 -10.87 4.09
CA CYS A 118 2.29 -11.13 2.92
C CYS A 118 3.01 -12.04 1.92
N ALA A 119 4.28 -11.78 1.62
CA ALA A 119 5.08 -12.61 0.74
C ALA A 119 5.10 -14.07 1.19
N ALA A 120 5.40 -14.30 2.48
CA ALA A 120 5.43 -15.64 3.06
C ALA A 120 4.06 -16.34 2.98
N CYS A 121 2.94 -15.61 3.12
CA CYS A 121 1.60 -16.19 3.00
C CYS A 121 1.24 -16.50 1.54
N PHE A 122 1.57 -15.62 0.60
CA PHE A 122 1.34 -15.88 -0.83
C PHE A 122 2.17 -17.06 -1.33
N ALA A 123 3.42 -17.22 -0.90
CA ALA A 123 4.28 -18.34 -1.29
C ALA A 123 3.65 -19.72 -1.03
N GLY A 124 2.83 -19.83 0.03
CA GLY A 124 2.15 -21.07 0.44
C GLY A 124 0.70 -21.19 -0.02
N THR A 125 0.20 -20.31 -0.89
CA THR A 125 -1.21 -20.31 -1.30
C THR A 125 -1.41 -20.99 -2.65
N ASP A 126 -2.24 -22.03 -2.67
CA ASP A 126 -2.73 -22.73 -3.86
C ASP A 126 -4.27 -22.65 -4.03
N ASP A 127 -4.97 -22.19 -3.00
CA ASP A 127 -6.41 -21.97 -2.99
C ASP A 127 -6.77 -20.55 -3.49
N ALA A 128 -7.70 -20.49 -4.45
CA ALA A 128 -8.11 -19.24 -5.09
C ALA A 128 -8.82 -18.28 -4.13
N ASP A 129 -9.66 -18.79 -3.22
CA ASP A 129 -10.41 -17.97 -2.27
C ASP A 129 -9.47 -17.37 -1.22
N VAL A 130 -8.53 -18.17 -0.73
CA VAL A 130 -7.48 -17.70 0.20
C VAL A 130 -6.60 -16.64 -0.48
N PHE A 131 -6.18 -16.87 -1.73
CA PHE A 131 -5.42 -15.90 -2.50
C PHE A 131 -6.19 -14.58 -2.65
N CYS A 132 -7.46 -14.66 -3.06
CA CYS A 132 -8.30 -13.50 -3.28
C CYS A 132 -8.56 -12.70 -2.00
N ASP A 133 -8.81 -13.38 -0.87
CA ASP A 133 -9.05 -12.72 0.42
C ASP A 133 -7.79 -12.00 0.92
N LEU A 134 -6.62 -12.63 0.81
CA LEU A 134 -5.35 -12.01 1.19
C LEU A 134 -5.00 -10.82 0.29
N ALA A 135 -5.12 -10.97 -1.04
CA ALA A 135 -4.91 -9.88 -1.99
C ALA A 135 -5.85 -8.69 -1.70
N ARG A 136 -7.13 -8.96 -1.40
CA ARG A 136 -8.09 -7.92 -1.02
C ARG A 136 -7.75 -7.24 0.31
N GLY A 137 -7.23 -7.99 1.27
CA GLY A 137 -6.71 -7.45 2.53
C GLY A 137 -5.54 -6.47 2.28
N LEU A 138 -4.58 -6.90 1.48
CA LEU A 138 -3.40 -6.10 1.11
C LEU A 138 -3.80 -4.82 0.35
N GLU A 139 -4.69 -4.92 -0.65
CA GLU A 139 -5.25 -3.76 -1.36
C GLU A 139 -5.80 -2.72 -0.40
N ARG A 140 -6.66 -3.15 0.54
CA ARG A 140 -7.30 -2.23 1.49
C ARG A 140 -6.30 -1.55 2.41
N TYR A 141 -5.28 -2.28 2.86
CA TYR A 141 -4.19 -1.72 3.64
C TYR A 141 -3.44 -0.64 2.84
N LEU A 142 -3.01 -0.96 1.62
CA LEU A 142 -2.22 -0.06 0.78
C LEU A 142 -3.00 1.19 0.36
N VAL A 143 -4.27 1.05 -0.04
CA VAL A 143 -5.13 2.18 -0.39
C VAL A 143 -5.33 3.09 0.82
N GLN A 144 -5.54 2.52 2.01
CA GLN A 144 -5.72 3.32 3.21
C GLN A 144 -4.43 4.02 3.63
N LEU A 145 -3.28 3.36 3.48
CA LEU A 145 -1.97 3.95 3.70
C LEU A 145 -1.71 5.10 2.71
N MET A 146 -2.04 4.90 1.43
CA MET A 146 -1.91 5.92 0.38
C MET A 146 -2.60 7.23 0.77
N PHE A 147 -3.81 7.19 1.34
CA PHE A 147 -4.49 8.41 1.79
C PHE A 147 -3.70 9.18 2.87
N TRP A 148 -3.01 8.47 3.76
CA TRP A 148 -2.18 9.11 4.77
C TRP A 148 -0.91 9.72 4.19
N VAL A 149 -0.31 9.04 3.21
CA VAL A 149 0.87 9.54 2.47
C VAL A 149 0.49 10.77 1.63
N ASP A 150 -0.63 10.70 0.91
CA ASP A 150 -1.21 11.78 0.11
C ASP A 150 -1.48 13.04 0.93
N ARG A 151 -2.05 12.87 2.14
CA ARG A 151 -2.33 13.97 3.06
C ARG A 151 -1.09 14.76 3.49
N GLN A 152 0.12 14.20 3.33
CA GLN A 152 1.37 14.89 3.67
C GLN A 152 1.85 15.83 2.56
N LEU A 153 1.33 15.69 1.34
CA LEU A 153 1.70 16.54 0.24
C LEU A 153 1.01 17.90 0.33
N PRO A 154 1.72 19.00 0.05
CA PRO A 154 1.17 20.35 0.13
C PRO A 154 0.34 20.66 -1.14
N TRP A 155 -0.72 19.89 -1.38
CA TRP A 155 -1.51 19.96 -2.62
C TRP A 155 -2.09 21.34 -2.91
N SER A 156 -2.41 22.13 -1.87
CA SER A 156 -2.84 23.51 -2.05
C SER A 156 -1.75 24.36 -2.70
N ALA A 157 -0.52 24.31 -2.20
CA ALA A 157 0.61 25.03 -2.76
C ALA A 157 1.00 24.51 -4.16
N VAL A 158 0.93 23.20 -4.38
CA VAL A 158 1.17 22.60 -5.71
C VAL A 158 0.11 23.07 -6.71
N SER A 159 -1.17 23.02 -6.33
CA SER A 159 -2.29 23.47 -7.17
C SER A 159 -2.19 24.97 -7.48
N ASP A 160 -1.82 25.79 -6.49
CA ASP A 160 -1.56 27.21 -6.71
C ASP A 160 -0.40 27.45 -7.68
N LEU A 161 0.69 26.69 -7.58
CA LEU A 161 1.85 26.80 -8.46
C LEU A 161 1.51 26.39 -9.90
N VAL A 162 0.83 25.26 -10.08
CA VAL A 162 0.59 24.65 -11.40
C VAL A 162 -0.60 25.31 -12.11
N HIS A 163 -1.64 25.68 -11.36
CA HIS A 163 -2.87 26.19 -11.93
C HIS A 163 -3.09 27.69 -11.64
N GLY A 164 -2.32 28.34 -10.78
CA GLY A 164 -2.48 29.77 -10.52
C GLY A 164 -3.85 30.17 -9.95
N TYR A 165 -4.54 29.29 -9.21
CA TYR A 165 -5.89 29.56 -8.72
C TYR A 165 -5.97 30.81 -7.84
N ARG A 166 -5.03 30.98 -6.90
CA ARG A 166 -4.94 32.21 -6.08
C ARG A 166 -4.53 33.45 -6.87
N LEU A 167 -3.70 33.31 -7.91
CA LEU A 167 -3.30 34.42 -8.79
C LEU A 167 -4.49 34.89 -9.66
N ARG A 168 -5.31 33.96 -10.16
CA ARG A 168 -6.50 34.26 -10.96
C ARG A 168 -7.62 34.90 -10.15
N GLN A 169 -7.79 34.51 -8.89
CA GLN A 169 -8.77 35.12 -7.98
C GLN A 169 -8.40 36.56 -7.60
N ALA A 170 -7.12 36.86 -7.38
CA ALA A 170 -6.66 38.22 -7.11
C ALA A 170 -6.87 39.15 -8.32
N ALA A 171 -6.59 38.67 -9.54
CA ALA A 171 -6.77 39.45 -10.77
C ALA A 171 -8.24 39.65 -11.19
N SER A 172 -9.18 38.90 -10.62
CA SER A 172 -10.62 39.02 -10.90
C SER A 172 -11.37 39.86 -9.86
N ALA A 173 -10.66 40.32 -8.82
CA ALA A 173 -11.19 41.17 -7.75
C ALA A 173 -10.78 42.65 -7.91
N GLU A 174 -10.03 42.98 -8.96
CA GLU A 174 -9.78 44.34 -9.47
C GLU A 174 -10.72 44.65 -10.65
#